data_AF-A0A6B3RGB4-F1
#
_entry.id   AF-A0A6B3RGB4-F1
#
_cell.length_a   1.000
_cell.length_b   1.000
_cell.length_c   1.000
_cell.angle_alpha   90.00
_cell.angle_beta   90.00
_cell.angle_gamma   90.00
#
_symmetry.space_group_name_H-M   'P 1'
#
loop_
_entity.id
_entity.type
_entity.pdbx_description
1 polymer ?
#
loop_
_entity_poly.entity_id
_entity_poly.type
_entity_poly.pdbx_seq_one_letter_code
_entity_poly.pdbx_strand_id
1 'polypeptide(L)'
;MSGSRPSWPRLALRALGFGLVAALVLPAALMFGLLGLAHLAGGCGAGSSGGCEMGAASVGLVSIVPALVLGAGISLFRDLRRGRG
;
A
#
# COMPACT_ATOMS: atom_id res chain seq x y z
N MET A 1 -2.85 -24.01 27.94
CA MET A 1 -2.46 -22.97 26.96
C MET A 1 -3.19 -21.69 27.35
N SER A 2 -2.50 -20.81 28.08
CA SER A 2 -3.09 -19.56 28.61
C SER A 2 -3.34 -18.59 27.46
N GLY A 3 -4.62 -18.44 27.09
CA GLY A 3 -5.07 -17.53 26.05
C GLY A 3 -5.03 -16.08 26.54
N SER A 4 -3.86 -15.44 26.39
CA SER A 4 -3.70 -14.00 26.53
C SER A 4 -4.58 -13.32 25.49
N ARG A 5 -5.78 -12.86 25.89
CA ARG A 5 -6.64 -12.04 25.03
C ARG A 5 -5.78 -10.89 24.50
N PRO A 6 -5.63 -10.72 23.18
CA PRO A 6 -4.82 -9.64 22.65
C PRO A 6 -5.41 -8.32 23.15
N SER A 7 -4.65 -7.61 23.98
CA SER A 7 -5.03 -6.29 24.46
C SER A 7 -5.28 -5.40 23.24
N TRP A 8 -6.46 -4.80 23.14
CA TRP A 8 -6.86 -3.80 22.13
C TRP A 8 -5.72 -2.93 21.55
N PRO A 9 -4.80 -2.36 22.36
CA PRO A 9 -3.67 -1.60 21.83
C PRO A 9 -2.77 -2.39 20.86
N ARG A 10 -2.55 -3.69 21.08
CA ARG A 10 -1.71 -4.54 20.20
C ARG A 10 -2.38 -4.83 18.85
N LEU A 11 -3.71 -4.94 18.83
CA LEU A 11 -4.49 -5.07 17.59
C LEU A 11 -4.39 -3.80 16.75
N ALA A 12 -4.59 -2.64 17.39
CA ALA A 12 -4.46 -1.35 16.73
C ALA A 12 -3.04 -1.12 16.18
N LEU A 13 -2.01 -1.42 16.97
CA LEU A 13 -0.61 -1.34 16.54
C LEU A 13 -0.29 -2.26 15.35
N ARG A 14 -0.83 -3.48 15.34
CA ARG A 14 -0.66 -4.41 14.20
C ARG A 14 -1.39 -3.92 12.95
N ALA A 15 -2.65 -3.48 13.10
CA ALA A 15 -3.42 -2.95 11.98
C ALA A 15 -2.75 -1.70 11.39
N LEU A 16 -2.26 -0.80 12.25
CA LEU A 16 -1.50 0.38 11.85
C LEU A 16 -0.19 -0.01 11.15
N GLY A 17 0.55 -0.99 11.67
CA GLY A 17 1.78 -1.49 11.05
C GLY A 17 1.54 -2.07 9.65
N PHE A 18 0.50 -2.89 9.47
CA PHE A 18 0.11 -3.41 8.16
C PHE A 18 -0.39 -2.30 7.22
N GLY A 19 -1.13 -1.31 7.74
CA GLY A 19 -1.53 -0.12 7.01
C GLY A 19 -0.32 0.69 6.51
N LEU A 20 0.68 0.89 7.36
CA LEU A 20 1.90 1.63 7.03
C LEU A 20 2.74 0.91 5.97
N VAL A 21 2.88 -0.42 6.10
CA VAL A 21 3.58 -1.25 5.12
C VAL A 21 2.86 -1.20 3.78
N ALA A 22 1.53 -1.34 3.75
CA ALA A 22 0.77 -1.21 2.51
C ALA A 22 0.89 0.20 1.90
N ALA A 23 0.86 1.24 2.73
CA ALA A 23 1.02 2.63 2.32
C ALA A 23 2.41 2.96 1.76
N LEU A 24 3.43 2.15 2.02
CA LEU A 24 4.76 2.30 1.42
C LEU A 24 4.93 1.42 0.19
N VAL A 25 4.53 0.15 0.29
CA VAL A 25 4.76 -0.85 -0.77
C VAL A 25 3.86 -0.62 -1.98
N LEU A 26 2.58 -0.32 -1.77
CA LEU A 26 1.61 -0.20 -2.87
C LEU A 26 1.90 1.03 -3.75
N PRO A 27 2.18 2.22 -3.19
CA PRO A 27 2.56 3.39 -4.00
C PRO A 27 3.86 3.20 -4.76
N ALA A 28 4.86 2.58 -4.12
CA ALA A 28 6.12 2.27 -4.79
C ALA A 28 5.88 1.31 -5.97
N ALA A 29 5.13 0.23 -5.73
CA ALA A 29 4.81 -0.75 -6.77
C ALA A 29 4.03 -0.11 -7.95
N LEU A 30 3.08 0.78 -7.67
CA LEU A 30 2.33 1.51 -8.71
C LEU A 30 3.24 2.46 -9.48
N MET A 31 4.11 3.21 -8.80
CA MET A 31 5.01 4.16 -9.44
C MET A 31 5.99 3.44 -10.37
N PHE A 32 6.72 2.44 -9.86
CA PHE A 32 7.65 1.64 -10.67
C PHE A 32 6.95 0.82 -11.74
N GLY A 33 5.75 0.29 -11.46
CA GLY A 33 4.96 -0.44 -12.43
C GLY A 33 4.55 0.45 -13.60
N LEU A 34 4.04 1.64 -13.33
CA LEU A 34 3.66 2.61 -14.38
C LEU A 34 4.85 3.09 -15.19
N LEU A 35 6.00 3.37 -14.56
CA LEU A 35 7.23 3.70 -15.29
C LEU A 35 7.66 2.54 -16.19
N GLY A 36 7.70 1.33 -15.65
CA GLY A 36 8.11 0.14 -16.39
C GLY A 36 7.20 -0.10 -17.60
N LEU A 37 5.88 -0.05 -17.41
CA LEU A 37 4.91 -0.18 -18.50
C LEU A 37 5.05 0.94 -19.53
N ALA A 38 5.20 2.20 -19.10
CA ALA A 38 5.34 3.33 -20.00
C ALA A 38 6.64 3.26 -20.83
N HIS A 39 7.70 2.72 -20.24
CA HIS A 39 8.97 2.50 -20.94
C HIS A 39 8.87 1.35 -21.94
N LEU A 40 8.24 0.22 -21.56
CA LEU A 40 7.98 -0.91 -22.48
C LEU A 40 7.04 -0.51 -23.63
N ALA A 41 6.08 0.37 -23.38
CA ALA A 41 5.16 0.88 -24.39
C ALA A 41 5.77 1.97 -25.30
N GLY A 42 7.03 2.36 -25.07
CA GLY A 42 7.73 3.38 -25.87
C GLY A 42 7.25 4.82 -25.63
N GLY A 43 6.39 5.06 -24.64
CA GLY A 43 5.85 6.39 -24.32
C GLY A 43 6.81 7.27 -23.51
N CYS A 44 7.89 6.68 -22.99
CA CYS A 44 8.82 7.30 -22.05
C CYS A 44 10.26 7.26 -22.65
N GLY A 45 10.46 7.96 -23.77
CA GLY A 45 11.74 8.06 -24.49
C GLY A 45 12.53 9.35 -24.17
N ALA A 46 13.80 9.41 -24.57
CA ALA A 46 14.72 10.53 -24.35
C ALA A 46 14.14 11.85 -24.90
N GLY A 47 13.54 12.66 -24.02
CA GLY A 47 12.86 13.92 -24.36
C GLY A 47 11.47 14.10 -23.72
N SER A 48 10.81 13.02 -23.29
CA SER A 48 9.46 13.04 -22.67
C SER A 48 9.45 12.57 -21.21
N SER A 49 10.61 12.45 -20.56
CA SER A 49 10.71 11.99 -19.17
C SER A 49 9.84 12.84 -18.23
N GLY A 50 9.90 14.17 -18.31
CA GLY A 50 9.24 15.07 -17.34
C GLY A 50 7.75 14.77 -17.09
N GLY A 51 6.95 14.50 -18.13
CA GLY A 51 5.52 14.19 -17.98
C GLY A 51 5.24 12.76 -17.51
N CYS A 52 6.04 11.81 -17.98
CA CYS A 52 5.90 10.39 -17.67
C CYS A 52 6.31 10.10 -16.20
N GLU A 53 7.42 10.67 -15.74
CA GLU A 53 7.91 10.48 -14.37
C GLU A 53 7.01 11.20 -13.37
N MET A 54 6.56 12.42 -13.70
CA MET A 54 5.66 13.21 -12.87
C MET A 54 4.25 12.62 -12.81
N GLY A 55 3.77 12.05 -13.92
CA GLY A 55 2.51 11.30 -13.97
C GLY A 55 2.54 10.09 -13.03
N ALA A 56 3.56 9.24 -13.12
CA ALA A 56 3.67 8.09 -12.24
C ALA A 56 3.93 8.47 -10.76
N ALA A 57 4.70 9.53 -10.50
CA ALA A 57 4.88 10.06 -9.15
C ALA A 57 3.56 10.54 -8.55
N SER A 58 2.72 11.24 -9.33
CA SER A 58 1.40 11.69 -8.88
C SER A 58 0.46 10.53 -8.55
N VAL A 59 0.46 9.46 -9.36
CA VAL A 59 -0.32 8.25 -9.08
C VAL A 59 0.17 7.57 -7.81
N GLY A 60 1.49 7.47 -7.63
CA GLY A 60 2.10 7.00 -6.39
C GLY A 60 1.59 7.78 -5.18
N LEU A 61 1.72 9.12 -5.20
CA LEU A 61 1.31 9.97 -4.07
C LEU A 61 -0.19 9.87 -3.75
N VAL A 62 -1.07 9.92 -4.76
CA VAL A 62 -2.52 9.81 -4.55
C VAL A 62 -2.91 8.43 -4.02
N SER A 63 -2.15 7.39 -4.34
CA SER A 63 -2.43 6.03 -3.87
C SER A 63 -2.06 5.77 -2.40
N ILE A 64 -1.32 6.67 -1.73
CA ILE A 64 -0.89 6.49 -0.32
C ILE A 64 -2.09 6.32 0.61
N VAL A 65 -3.07 7.22 0.52
CA VAL A 65 -4.26 7.21 1.39
C VAL A 65 -5.09 5.92 1.20
N PRO A 66 -5.50 5.54 -0.03
CA PRO A 66 -6.24 4.29 -0.22
C PRO A 66 -5.41 3.04 0.12
N ALA A 67 -4.10 3.04 -0.11
CA ALA A 67 -3.22 1.94 0.29
C ALA A 67 -3.18 1.74 1.81
N LEU A 68 -3.13 2.85 2.58
CA LEU A 68 -3.18 2.81 4.04
C LEU A 68 -4.52 2.26 4.53
N VAL A 69 -5.64 2.76 3.97
CA VAL A 69 -6.99 2.31 4.30
C VAL A 69 -7.16 0.82 4.01
N LEU A 70 -6.69 0.33 2.86
CA LEU A 70 -6.77 -1.08 2.49
C LEU A 70 -5.89 -1.95 3.40
N GLY A 71 -4.64 -1.55 3.66
CA GLY A 71 -3.74 -2.31 4.53
C GLY A 71 -4.23 -2.44 5.97
N ALA A 72 -4.69 -1.33 6.55
CA ALA A 72 -5.27 -1.31 7.89
C ALA A 72 -6.59 -2.08 7.94
N GLY A 73 -7.46 -1.88 6.95
CA GLY A 73 -8.76 -2.54 6.85
C GLY A 73 -8.67 -4.06 6.70
N ILE A 74 -7.77 -4.55 5.83
CA ILE A 74 -7.55 -6.00 5.64
C ILE A 74 -6.99 -6.63 6.91
N SER A 75 -6.05 -5.96 7.57
CA SER A 75 -5.46 -6.46 8.83
C SER A 75 -6.52 -6.58 9.93
N LEU A 76 -7.32 -5.53 10.11
CA LEU A 76 -8.43 -5.51 11.07
C LEU A 76 -9.48 -6.58 10.75
N PHE A 77 -9.84 -6.74 9.48
CA PHE A 77 -10.79 -7.75 9.03
C PHE A 77 -10.30 -9.19 9.29
N ARG A 78 -9.02 -9.46 9.05
CA ARG A 78 -8.41 -10.77 9.33
C ARG A 78 -8.39 -11.08 10.82
N ASP A 79 -8.12 -10.08 11.67
CA ASP A 79 -8.09 -10.28 13.12
C ASP A 79 -9.52 -10.48 13.67
N LEU A 80 -10.51 -9.72 13.19
CA LEU A 80 -11.93 -9.91 13.51
C LEU A 80 -12.45 -11.29 13.09
N ARG A 81 -12.05 -11.79 11.91
CA ARG A 81 -12.42 -13.14 11.47
C ARG A 81 -11.74 -14.23 12.28
N ARG A 82 -10.49 -14.04 12.74
CA ARG A 82 -9.77 -15.02 13.56
C ARG A 82 -10.27 -15.09 15.00
N GLY A 83 -10.80 -14.00 15.55
CA GLY A 83 -11.38 -13.97 16.90
C GLY A 83 -12.81 -14.52 17.00
N ARG A 84 -13.47 -14.81 15.87
CA ARG A 84 -14.85 -15.34 15.80
C ARG A 84 -14.94 -16.84 15.48
N GLY A 85 -13.80 -17.53 15.35
CA GLY A 85 -13.69 -18.97 15.09
C GLY A 85 -13.04 -19.71 16.23
#